data_AF-A0A1V5MD60-F1
#
_entry.id   AF-A0A1V5MD60-F1
#
_cell.length_a   1.000
_cell.length_b   1.000
_cell.length_c   1.000
_cell.angle_alpha   90.00
_cell.angle_beta   90.00
_cell.angle_gamma   90.00
#
_symmetry.space_group_name_H-M   'P 1'
#
loop_
_entity.id
_entity.type
_entity.pdbx_description
1 polymer ?
#
loop_
_entity_poly.entity_id
_entity_poly.type
_entity_poly.pdbx_seq_one_letter_code
_entity_poly.pdbx_strand_id
1 'polypeptide(L)'
;MFSSRNSQAGKGNAPIPRGIRLPKVSILPSYNDIHFLHQEACKVPGRLVEQPFSVTEGSQEYLLTVKFEQEIGLPVWTLSQMTNQGHQVIFQHAESDVSLVANIVLSGCGCDPLADSVADSFMGTDSMSNLKPVGNTSAEMPIVTNSENAVIFDSPRPGLKATLEGDLTKMQAPNLLQSITMSKMTGRLDVKDKNETAKVYFVDGTPMHAELKDVGGDDAVIELITWTTGEFRFWPDETTPHQTVKRRLDAMLMEGVTLLDQSKYLESANLKMESILVKRMSVISESEFASKLQKGAPIAVKPQMEFFELIDGRSTFYDILRKKPMKKAEYVPILFNLISCGLVQVTDQQARSGNLRSLGIDEATLQSVTKHLVRQETGILTYPAFLYFLEQEYLRYEYFNFPFSLVVFSLGHRRQAGGQVEALQILAVKRAMQRISLVKRPIDLLGHYETFDFALILPNSNAKAAAALSNRIVDVLKEAPLSAEMDPRGLVFAFGVAGVPEDGQELDKLLNAARAARDSSKQTQRVVLAREIMGS
;
A
#
# COMPACT_ATOMS: atom_id res chain seq x y z
N MET A 1 50.26 43.56 -29.56
CA MET A 1 49.29 42.51 -29.17
C MET A 1 48.16 42.53 -30.19
N PHE A 2 47.83 41.35 -30.72
CA PHE A 2 46.85 41.06 -31.78
C PHE A 2 45.54 41.86 -31.63
N SER A 3 45.13 42.64 -32.64
CA SER A 3 44.09 42.33 -33.65
C SER A 3 42.77 41.84 -33.02
N SER A 4 41.59 42.43 -33.23
CA SER A 4 40.98 42.61 -34.55
C SER A 4 39.69 43.44 -34.50
N ARG A 5 39.60 44.38 -35.45
CA ARG A 5 38.45 44.89 -36.24
C ARG A 5 37.02 44.64 -35.74
N ASN A 6 36.36 45.76 -35.42
CA ASN A 6 34.93 45.98 -35.61
C ASN A 6 34.56 45.87 -37.11
N SER A 7 33.62 44.99 -37.43
CA SER A 7 32.82 45.06 -38.66
C SER A 7 31.42 44.55 -38.38
N GLN A 8 30.44 45.45 -38.53
CA GLN A 8 29.02 45.16 -38.60
C GLN A 8 28.74 44.03 -39.61
N ALA A 9 27.96 43.04 -39.20
CA ALA A 9 27.35 42.08 -40.10
C ALA A 9 25.93 41.73 -39.63
N GLY A 10 24.96 42.00 -40.51
CA GLY A 10 23.75 41.19 -40.64
C GLY A 10 22.62 41.41 -39.62
N LYS A 11 21.70 42.32 -39.94
CA LYS A 11 20.27 42.13 -39.63
C LYS A 11 19.82 40.85 -40.34
N GLY A 12 19.93 39.72 -39.64
CA GLY A 12 19.28 38.46 -40.02
C GLY A 12 17.83 38.52 -39.58
N ASN A 13 16.94 38.70 -40.56
CA ASN A 13 15.49 38.65 -40.41
C ASN A 13 15.07 37.21 -40.05
N ALA A 14 15.28 36.80 -38.80
CA ALA A 14 14.75 35.54 -38.29
C ALA A 14 13.24 35.72 -38.07
N PRO A 15 12.38 34.85 -38.64
CA PRO A 15 10.94 34.97 -38.45
C PRO A 15 10.64 34.87 -36.96
N ILE A 16 9.91 35.85 -36.43
CA ILE A 16 9.35 35.82 -35.07
C ILE A 16 8.68 34.44 -34.91
N PRO A 17 9.05 33.63 -33.90
CA PRO A 17 8.46 32.31 -33.71
C PRO A 17 6.94 32.43 -33.67
N ARG A 18 6.24 31.80 -34.61
CA ARG A 18 4.77 31.77 -34.59
C ARG A 18 4.34 31.10 -33.30
N GLY A 19 3.69 31.87 -32.41
CA GLY A 19 3.08 31.32 -31.20
C GLY A 19 2.05 30.26 -31.55
N ILE A 20 1.96 29.21 -30.74
CA ILE A 20 0.89 28.22 -30.86
C ILE A 20 -0.20 28.63 -29.88
N ARG A 21 -1.43 28.77 -30.37
CA ARG A 21 -2.61 28.81 -29.52
C ARG A 21 -3.39 27.52 -29.69
N LEU A 22 -3.51 26.75 -28.62
CA LEU A 22 -4.26 25.50 -28.60
C LEU A 22 -5.77 25.77 -28.50
N PRO A 23 -6.62 24.79 -28.89
CA PRO A 23 -8.06 24.90 -28.75
C PRO A 23 -8.47 25.13 -27.28
N LYS A 24 -9.54 25.89 -27.05
CA LYS A 24 -10.07 26.10 -25.71
C LYS A 24 -10.58 24.78 -25.14
N VAL A 25 -10.21 24.50 -23.89
CA VAL A 25 -10.64 23.29 -23.17
C VAL A 25 -11.59 23.69 -22.03
N SER A 26 -12.72 22.99 -21.88
CA SER A 26 -13.74 23.30 -20.87
C SER A 26 -13.49 22.66 -19.50
N ILE A 27 -12.28 22.14 -19.27
CA ILE A 27 -11.81 21.50 -18.03
C ILE A 27 -10.43 22.04 -17.66
N LEU A 28 -10.04 21.91 -16.39
CA LEU A 28 -8.72 22.29 -15.90
C LEU A 28 -7.62 21.44 -16.60
N PRO A 29 -6.53 22.05 -17.12
CA PRO A 29 -5.48 21.32 -17.81
C PRO A 29 -4.87 20.22 -16.93
N SER A 30 -4.87 18.98 -17.42
CA SER A 30 -4.26 17.86 -16.73
C SER A 30 -2.73 17.96 -16.74
N TYR A 31 -2.06 17.14 -15.92
CA TYR A 31 -0.59 17.03 -15.94
C TYR A 31 -0.04 16.76 -17.35
N ASN A 32 -0.73 15.93 -18.14
CA ASN A 32 -0.33 15.59 -19.50
C ASN A 32 -0.41 16.81 -20.44
N ASP A 33 -1.40 17.68 -20.26
CA ASP A 33 -1.57 18.89 -21.06
C ASP A 33 -0.47 19.91 -20.76
N ILE A 34 -0.13 20.09 -19.48
CA ILE A 34 0.96 20.99 -19.05
C ILE A 34 2.31 20.44 -19.51
N HIS A 35 2.51 19.11 -19.45
CA HIS A 35 3.72 18.48 -19.99
C HIS A 35 3.83 18.68 -21.51
N PHE A 36 2.73 18.59 -22.25
CA PHE A 36 2.70 18.88 -23.68
C PHE A 36 3.07 20.34 -24.00
N LEU A 37 2.51 21.29 -23.24
CA LEU A 37 2.84 22.71 -23.35
C LEU A 37 4.34 22.98 -23.12
N HIS A 38 4.90 22.34 -22.09
CA HIS A 38 6.33 22.43 -21.77
C HIS A 38 7.20 21.92 -22.94
N GLN A 39 6.87 20.75 -23.48
CA GLN A 39 7.60 20.18 -24.62
C GLN A 39 7.54 21.06 -25.87
N GLU A 40 6.37 21.63 -26.20
CA GLU A 40 6.23 22.52 -27.34
C GLU A 40 7.00 23.84 -27.18
N ALA A 41 7.10 24.37 -25.97
CA ALA A 41 7.87 25.57 -25.67
C ALA A 41 9.39 25.33 -25.75
N CYS A 42 9.86 24.17 -25.28
CA CYS A 42 11.28 23.79 -25.33
C CYS A 42 11.79 23.46 -26.75
N LYS A 43 10.91 23.10 -27.69
CA LYS A 43 11.28 22.79 -29.09
C LYS A 43 11.84 23.98 -29.85
N VAL A 44 11.34 25.19 -29.59
CA VAL A 44 11.77 26.41 -30.28
C VAL A 44 11.93 27.52 -29.24
N PRO A 45 13.16 27.92 -28.88
CA PRO A 45 13.41 29.00 -27.94
C PRO A 45 12.71 30.29 -28.38
N GLY A 46 12.03 30.97 -27.45
CA GLY A 46 11.26 32.17 -27.72
C GLY A 46 9.85 31.95 -28.28
N ARG A 47 9.41 30.69 -28.52
CA ARG A 47 8.04 30.37 -28.93
C ARG A 47 7.09 30.48 -27.74
N LEU A 48 6.00 31.23 -27.94
CA LEU A 48 4.90 31.33 -26.98
C LEU A 48 3.88 30.23 -27.26
N VAL A 49 3.53 29.42 -26.26
CA VAL A 49 2.47 28.41 -26.35
C VAL A 49 1.36 28.79 -25.37
N GLU A 50 0.13 28.90 -25.88
CA GLU A 50 -1.03 29.39 -25.15
C GLU A 50 -2.14 28.33 -25.10
N GLN A 51 -2.66 28.06 -23.91
CA GLN A 51 -3.79 27.16 -23.65
C GLN A 51 -4.91 27.93 -22.95
N PRO A 52 -5.98 28.31 -23.65
CA PRO A 52 -7.18 28.83 -23.02
C PRO A 52 -7.98 27.68 -22.39
N PHE A 53 -8.50 27.88 -21.18
CA PHE A 53 -9.36 26.91 -20.50
C PHE A 53 -10.42 27.57 -19.60
N SER A 54 -11.41 26.79 -19.17
CA SER A 54 -12.41 27.20 -18.17
C SER A 54 -12.65 26.10 -17.15
N VAL A 55 -12.87 26.46 -15.88
CA VAL A 55 -13.00 25.50 -14.75
C VAL A 55 -14.40 24.88 -14.67
N THR A 56 -15.44 25.63 -15.03
CA THR A 56 -16.85 25.20 -15.09
C THR A 56 -17.51 25.82 -16.32
N GLU A 57 -18.53 25.15 -16.88
CA GLU A 57 -19.29 25.66 -18.03
C GLU A 57 -19.89 27.04 -17.70
N GLY A 58 -19.25 28.10 -18.21
CA GLY A 58 -19.79 29.46 -18.22
C GLY A 58 -19.34 30.41 -17.10
N SER A 59 -18.45 30.04 -16.16
CA SER A 59 -18.19 30.92 -15.00
C SER A 59 -16.89 31.73 -15.04
N GLN A 60 -15.73 31.19 -15.45
CA GLN A 60 -14.46 31.94 -15.50
C GLN A 60 -13.50 31.39 -16.57
N GLU A 61 -12.95 32.27 -17.41
CA GLU A 61 -11.98 31.92 -18.47
C GLU A 61 -10.54 32.22 -18.01
N TYR A 62 -9.65 31.26 -18.22
CA TYR A 62 -8.24 31.32 -17.87
C TYR A 62 -7.38 31.08 -19.10
N LEU A 63 -6.17 31.64 -19.09
CA LEU A 63 -5.18 31.50 -20.15
C LEU A 63 -3.84 31.13 -19.52
N LEU A 64 -3.38 29.91 -19.77
CA LEU A 64 -2.05 29.46 -19.41
C LEU A 64 -1.12 29.68 -20.59
N THR A 65 -0.01 30.37 -20.36
CA THR A 65 1.01 30.62 -21.37
C THR A 65 2.38 30.16 -20.90
N VAL A 66 3.19 29.65 -21.82
CA VAL A 66 4.57 29.25 -21.56
C VAL A 66 5.49 29.74 -22.66
N LYS A 67 6.63 30.29 -22.27
CA LYS A 67 7.69 30.75 -23.18
C LYS A 67 9.05 30.35 -22.64
N PHE A 68 9.86 29.70 -23.47
CA PHE A 68 11.25 29.40 -23.13
C PHE A 68 12.12 30.62 -23.44
N GLU A 69 12.65 31.30 -22.41
CA GLU A 69 13.43 32.53 -22.55
C GLU A 69 14.93 32.23 -22.45
N GLN A 70 15.69 32.51 -23.50
CA GLN A 70 17.12 32.16 -23.60
C GLN A 70 18.00 32.90 -22.58
N GLU A 71 17.56 34.05 -22.06
CA GLU A 71 18.30 34.81 -21.05
C GLU A 71 18.24 34.15 -19.66
N ILE A 72 17.13 33.49 -19.33
CA ILE A 72 16.88 32.88 -18.02
C ILE A 72 17.24 31.38 -18.06
N GLY A 73 17.20 30.75 -19.23
CA GLY A 73 17.51 29.32 -19.40
C GLY A 73 16.41 28.37 -18.88
N LEU A 74 15.26 28.91 -18.48
CA LEU A 74 14.10 28.18 -17.98
C LEU A 74 12.82 28.58 -18.72
N PRO A 75 11.78 27.71 -18.75
CA PRO A 75 10.46 28.08 -19.24
C PRO A 75 9.76 28.99 -18.23
N VAL A 76 9.28 30.13 -18.72
CA VAL A 76 8.48 31.09 -17.96
C VAL A 76 7.01 30.80 -18.20
N TRP A 77 6.30 30.47 -17.14
CA TRP A 77 4.86 30.19 -17.12
C TRP A 77 4.10 31.40 -16.61
N THR A 78 3.04 31.78 -17.32
CA THR A 78 2.15 32.86 -16.90
C THR A 78 0.70 32.40 -16.98
N LEU A 79 -0.01 32.42 -15.86
CA LEU A 79 -1.47 32.21 -15.81
C LEU A 79 -2.16 33.56 -15.75
N SER A 80 -3.12 33.78 -16.65
CA SER A 80 -3.96 34.99 -16.69
C SER A 80 -5.44 34.63 -16.62
N GLN A 81 -6.21 35.40 -15.86
CA GLN A 81 -7.68 35.34 -15.87
C GLN A 81 -8.22 36.35 -16.89
N MET A 82 -9.17 35.91 -17.71
CA MET A 82 -9.88 36.77 -18.65
C MET A 82 -11.03 37.45 -17.92
N THR A 83 -10.97 38.77 -17.79
CA THR A 83 -12.06 39.58 -17.24
C THR A 83 -12.62 40.52 -18.30
N ASN A 84 -13.80 41.09 -18.09
CA ASN A 84 -14.45 42.03 -19.02
C ASN A 84 -13.64 43.31 -19.29
N GLN A 85 -12.54 43.56 -18.56
CA GLN A 85 -11.67 44.73 -18.70
C GLN A 85 -10.25 44.40 -19.19
N GLY A 86 -9.94 43.12 -19.48
CA GLY A 86 -8.63 42.68 -19.98
C GLY A 86 -8.12 41.38 -19.33
N HIS A 87 -6.87 41.02 -19.65
CA HIS A 87 -6.17 39.87 -19.07
C HIS A 87 -5.54 40.30 -17.73
N GLN A 88 -5.98 39.71 -16.62
CA GLN A 88 -5.34 39.88 -15.32
C GLN A 88 -4.35 38.75 -15.09
N VAL A 89 -3.06 39.06 -14.94
CA VAL A 89 -2.04 38.05 -14.63
C VAL A 89 -2.19 37.63 -13.16
N ILE A 90 -2.43 36.34 -12.94
CA ILE A 90 -2.54 35.74 -11.60
C ILE A 90 -1.14 35.41 -11.07
N PHE A 91 -0.29 34.79 -11.89
CA PHE A 91 1.10 34.53 -11.54
C PHE A 91 1.98 34.45 -12.78
N GLN A 92 3.27 34.71 -12.56
CA GLN A 92 4.35 34.47 -13.53
C GLN A 92 5.51 33.79 -12.79
N HIS A 93 5.95 32.63 -13.26
CA HIS A 93 6.95 31.81 -12.57
C HIS A 93 7.86 31.07 -13.56
N ALA A 94 9.18 31.09 -13.35
CA ALA A 94 10.16 30.43 -14.23
C ALA A 94 10.56 29.07 -13.65
N GLU A 95 10.03 27.97 -14.19
CA GLU A 95 10.24 26.61 -13.66
C GLU A 95 10.27 25.54 -14.74
N SER A 96 11.13 24.55 -14.52
CA SER A 96 11.21 23.34 -15.35
C SER A 96 10.34 22.19 -14.84
N ASP A 97 9.95 22.18 -13.56
CA ASP A 97 9.12 21.11 -12.99
C ASP A 97 7.63 21.31 -13.32
N VAL A 98 7.12 20.46 -14.21
CA VAL A 98 5.71 20.44 -14.65
C VAL A 98 4.74 20.17 -13.50
N SER A 99 5.15 19.41 -12.48
CA SER A 99 4.32 19.05 -11.33
C SER A 99 4.05 20.26 -10.44
N LEU A 100 5.07 21.10 -10.24
CA LEU A 100 4.95 22.36 -9.52
C LEU A 100 4.02 23.32 -10.28
N VAL A 101 4.18 23.42 -11.60
CA VAL A 101 3.29 24.25 -12.45
C VAL A 101 1.84 23.80 -12.35
N ALA A 102 1.56 22.49 -12.36
CA ALA A 102 0.21 21.95 -12.18
C ALA A 102 -0.41 22.37 -10.85
N ASN A 103 0.35 22.31 -9.76
CA ASN A 103 -0.11 22.74 -8.44
C ASN A 103 -0.36 24.25 -8.37
N ILE A 104 0.48 25.06 -9.01
CA ILE A 104 0.31 26.52 -9.05
C ILE A 104 -0.91 26.88 -9.91
N VAL A 105 -1.17 26.18 -11.02
CA VAL A 105 -2.38 26.38 -11.84
C VAL A 105 -3.65 26.02 -11.06
N LEU A 106 -3.66 24.88 -10.35
CA LEU A 106 -4.77 24.47 -9.47
C LEU A 106 -5.08 25.54 -8.41
N SER A 107 -4.05 25.97 -7.68
CA SER A 107 -4.16 27.01 -6.65
C SER A 107 -4.61 28.36 -7.23
N GLY A 108 -4.05 28.76 -8.38
CA GLY A 108 -4.38 30.02 -9.06
C GLY A 108 -5.80 30.08 -9.62
N CYS A 109 -6.44 28.93 -9.87
CA CYS A 109 -7.84 28.85 -10.31
C CYS A 109 -8.85 28.82 -9.13
N GLY A 110 -8.38 28.94 -7.88
CA GLY A 110 -9.23 28.87 -6.69
C GLY A 110 -9.73 27.47 -6.35
N CYS A 111 -9.15 26.42 -6.96
CA CYS A 111 -9.40 25.03 -6.60
C CYS A 111 -8.52 24.68 -5.39
N ASP A 112 -9.11 24.68 -4.20
CA ASP A 112 -8.42 24.30 -2.96
C ASP A 112 -8.15 22.77 -2.97
N PRO A 113 -6.89 22.29 -2.86
CA PRO A 113 -6.56 20.86 -2.97
C PRO A 113 -7.17 19.99 -1.87
N LEU A 114 -7.80 20.60 -0.86
CA LEU A 114 -8.39 19.97 0.32
C LEU A 114 -9.91 20.18 0.42
N ALA A 115 -10.55 20.93 -0.47
CA ALA A 115 -11.99 21.20 -0.41
C ALA A 115 -12.85 20.13 -1.11
N ASP A 116 -12.31 19.40 -2.08
CA ASP A 116 -13.06 18.37 -2.83
C ASP A 116 -13.00 16.96 -2.20
N SER A 117 -12.48 16.83 -0.98
CA SER A 117 -12.46 15.54 -0.24
C SER A 117 -13.30 15.53 1.04
N VAL A 118 -14.09 16.57 1.33
CA VAL A 118 -14.88 16.67 2.58
C VAL A 118 -16.29 17.27 2.43
N ALA A 119 -16.73 17.62 1.22
CA ALA A 119 -18.03 18.25 1.00
C ALA A 119 -19.16 17.29 0.59
N ASP A 120 -19.28 16.12 1.22
CA ASP A 120 -20.51 15.32 1.10
C ASP A 120 -20.84 14.39 2.28
N SER A 121 -20.29 14.64 3.47
CA SER A 121 -20.65 13.89 4.67
C SER A 121 -20.41 14.75 5.90
N PHE A 122 -21.47 14.94 6.70
CA PHE A 122 -21.56 15.76 7.91
C PHE A 122 -21.81 17.26 7.68
N MET A 123 -23.09 17.65 7.62
CA MET A 123 -23.61 18.66 8.55
C MET A 123 -25.09 18.38 8.83
N GLY A 124 -25.31 17.69 9.95
CA GLY A 124 -26.58 17.64 10.64
C GLY A 124 -26.30 17.65 12.13
N THR A 125 -26.30 18.84 12.74
CA THR A 125 -26.74 19.03 14.13
C THR A 125 -27.06 20.49 14.41
N ASP A 126 -28.21 20.65 15.05
CA ASP A 126 -28.93 21.84 15.48
C ASP A 126 -28.14 22.90 16.24
N SER A 127 -28.58 24.16 16.09
CA SER A 127 -28.58 25.16 17.15
C SER A 127 -29.80 26.08 17.04
N MET A 128 -30.67 25.98 18.04
CA MET A 128 -31.87 26.78 18.28
C MET A 128 -31.55 28.20 18.78
N SER A 129 -32.45 29.14 18.44
CA SER A 129 -32.93 30.33 19.20
C SER A 129 -32.89 31.60 18.34
N ASN A 130 -33.88 32.50 18.26
CA ASN A 130 -35.20 32.61 18.90
C ASN A 130 -35.99 33.75 18.19
N LEU A 131 -37.34 33.69 18.25
CA LEU A 131 -38.38 34.75 18.14
C LEU A 131 -39.34 34.72 16.92
N LYS A 132 -40.64 34.58 17.26
CA LYS A 132 -41.90 34.69 16.47
C LYS A 132 -42.50 36.13 16.66
N PRO A 133 -43.73 36.54 16.23
CA PRO A 133 -44.84 35.81 15.55
C PRO A 133 -45.77 36.60 14.54
N VAL A 134 -46.74 35.86 13.97
CA VAL A 134 -48.10 36.18 13.43
C VAL A 134 -48.28 36.95 12.09
N GLY A 135 -49.02 36.33 11.16
CA GLY A 135 -49.84 37.03 10.14
C GLY A 135 -50.34 36.18 8.96
N ASN A 136 -51.57 35.66 9.06
CA ASN A 136 -52.45 35.04 8.05
C ASN A 136 -52.19 35.36 6.54
N THR A 137 -52.25 34.35 5.67
CA THR A 137 -53.40 34.03 4.78
C THR A 137 -53.03 33.00 3.71
N SER A 138 -54.05 32.24 3.31
CA SER A 138 -54.12 31.07 2.44
C SER A 138 -53.73 31.32 0.99
N ALA A 139 -53.05 30.35 0.36
CA ALA A 139 -53.29 29.93 -1.03
C ALA A 139 -52.54 28.61 -1.30
N GLU A 140 -53.28 27.56 -1.62
CA GLU A 140 -52.78 26.28 -2.11
C GLU A 140 -52.09 26.46 -3.48
N MET A 141 -50.90 25.88 -3.64
CA MET A 141 -50.37 25.41 -4.92
C MET A 141 -49.53 24.14 -4.68
N PRO A 142 -49.55 23.16 -5.61
CA PRO A 142 -48.97 21.85 -5.37
C PRO A 142 -47.45 21.93 -5.42
N ILE A 143 -46.81 21.50 -4.33
CA ILE A 143 -45.36 21.27 -4.31
C ILE A 143 -45.13 19.92 -4.95
N VAL A 144 -44.58 19.93 -6.17
CA VAL A 144 -43.90 18.77 -6.75
C VAL A 144 -42.67 18.51 -5.88
N THR A 145 -42.78 17.57 -4.95
CA THR A 145 -41.61 17.03 -4.26
C THR A 145 -40.85 16.16 -5.26
N ASN A 146 -39.74 16.67 -5.77
CA ASN A 146 -38.70 15.84 -6.38
C ASN A 146 -38.16 14.89 -5.30
N SER A 147 -38.76 13.71 -5.20
CA SER A 147 -38.21 12.54 -4.52
C SER A 147 -37.57 11.65 -5.58
N GLU A 148 -36.46 12.11 -6.15
CA GLU A 148 -35.61 11.25 -6.97
C GLU A 148 -34.95 10.22 -6.04
N ASN A 149 -35.28 8.94 -6.22
CA ASN A 149 -34.83 7.73 -5.47
C ASN A 149 -35.77 7.13 -4.40
N ALA A 150 -37.08 7.05 -4.64
CA ALA A 150 -37.91 6.08 -3.91
C ALA A 150 -37.76 4.68 -4.54
N VAL A 151 -37.39 3.66 -3.76
CA VAL A 151 -37.31 2.27 -4.24
C VAL A 151 -38.74 1.75 -4.50
N ILE A 152 -39.10 1.59 -5.77
CA ILE A 152 -40.45 1.15 -6.16
C ILE A 152 -40.55 -0.38 -5.98
N PHE A 153 -41.48 -0.84 -5.14
CA PHE A 153 -41.85 -2.25 -5.03
C PHE A 153 -43.10 -2.53 -5.85
N ASP A 154 -43.02 -3.52 -6.74
CA ASP A 154 -44.20 -4.00 -7.47
C ASP A 154 -44.99 -4.93 -6.55
N SER A 155 -46.21 -4.50 -6.21
CA SER A 155 -47.12 -5.34 -5.43
C SER A 155 -47.47 -6.59 -6.24
N PRO A 156 -47.37 -7.80 -5.67
CA PRO A 156 -47.65 -9.04 -6.39
C PRO A 156 -49.12 -9.15 -6.82
N ARG A 157 -50.04 -8.43 -6.16
CA ARG A 157 -51.46 -8.32 -6.54
C ARG A 157 -51.96 -6.89 -6.41
N PRO A 158 -52.79 -6.38 -7.35
CA PRO A 158 -53.37 -5.05 -7.24
C PRO A 158 -54.18 -4.88 -5.95
N GLY A 159 -53.83 -3.89 -5.12
CA GLY A 159 -54.55 -3.56 -3.88
C GLY A 159 -54.04 -4.25 -2.60
N LEU A 160 -53.03 -5.13 -2.68
CA LEU A 160 -52.40 -5.72 -1.49
C LEU A 160 -51.53 -4.68 -0.77
N LYS A 161 -51.72 -4.53 0.55
CA LYS A 161 -50.89 -3.67 1.41
C LYS A 161 -49.81 -4.51 2.09
N ALA A 162 -48.60 -3.97 2.16
CA ALA A 162 -47.52 -4.60 2.92
C ALA A 162 -47.89 -4.59 4.41
N THR A 163 -47.64 -5.70 5.11
CA THR A 163 -47.90 -5.82 6.55
C THR A 163 -46.69 -5.45 7.40
N LEU A 164 -45.50 -5.49 6.80
CA LEU A 164 -44.24 -5.08 7.40
C LEU A 164 -43.44 -4.32 6.34
N GLU A 165 -42.94 -3.13 6.68
CA GLU A 165 -42.08 -2.33 5.82
C GLU A 165 -41.02 -1.61 6.64
N GLY A 166 -39.84 -1.38 6.04
CA GLY A 166 -38.74 -0.71 6.74
C GLY A 166 -37.44 -0.73 5.96
N ASP A 167 -36.36 -0.34 6.65
CA ASP A 167 -35.01 -0.22 6.11
C ASP A 167 -34.05 -1.13 6.91
N LEU A 168 -33.21 -1.87 6.18
CA LEU A 168 -32.20 -2.76 6.72
C LEU A 168 -31.15 -2.04 7.58
N THR A 169 -30.94 -0.74 7.37
CA THR A 169 -30.05 0.07 8.22
C THR A 169 -30.57 0.20 9.65
N LYS A 170 -31.90 0.20 9.83
CA LYS A 170 -32.57 0.28 11.14
C LYS A 170 -32.85 -1.11 11.72
N MET A 171 -33.18 -2.07 10.88
CA MET A 171 -33.47 -3.45 11.27
C MET A 171 -32.67 -4.42 10.40
N GLN A 172 -31.57 -4.94 10.94
CA GLN A 172 -30.69 -5.85 10.21
C GLN A 172 -31.44 -7.10 9.71
N ALA A 173 -31.04 -7.60 8.53
CA ALA A 173 -31.65 -8.76 7.88
C ALA A 173 -31.78 -10.01 8.80
N PRO A 174 -30.79 -10.40 9.63
CA PRO A 174 -30.96 -11.50 10.59
C PRO A 174 -32.17 -11.32 11.52
N ASN A 175 -32.35 -10.12 12.08
CA ASN A 175 -33.43 -9.82 13.02
C ASN A 175 -34.79 -9.82 12.33
N LEU A 176 -34.83 -9.35 11.07
CA LEU A 176 -36.02 -9.39 10.22
C LEU A 176 -36.47 -10.83 9.97
N LEU A 177 -35.57 -11.70 9.51
CA LEU A 177 -35.86 -13.12 9.26
C LEU A 177 -36.30 -13.84 10.54
N GLN A 178 -35.67 -13.54 11.68
CA GLN A 178 -36.08 -14.08 12.98
C GLN A 178 -37.48 -13.61 13.40
N SER A 179 -37.83 -12.33 13.18
CA SER A 179 -39.16 -11.80 13.52
C SER A 179 -40.28 -12.51 12.75
N ILE A 180 -40.08 -12.74 11.45
CA ILE A 180 -41.03 -13.48 10.58
C ILE A 180 -41.22 -14.91 11.08
N THR A 181 -40.13 -15.53 11.55
CA THR A 181 -40.15 -16.89 12.12
C THR A 181 -40.89 -16.93 13.45
N MET A 182 -40.60 -16.01 14.37
CA MET A 182 -41.25 -15.93 15.70
C MET A 182 -42.74 -15.63 15.59
N SER A 183 -43.13 -14.78 14.64
CA SER A 183 -44.52 -14.42 14.35
C SER A 183 -45.24 -15.43 13.45
N LYS A 184 -44.56 -16.51 13.02
CA LYS A 184 -45.13 -17.57 12.16
C LYS A 184 -45.81 -17.03 10.89
N MET A 185 -45.23 -15.97 10.31
CA MET A 185 -45.85 -15.29 9.18
C MET A 185 -45.77 -16.16 7.91
N THR A 186 -46.80 -16.06 7.07
CA THR A 186 -46.87 -16.71 5.76
C THR A 186 -47.03 -15.64 4.69
N GLY A 187 -46.17 -15.67 3.67
CA GLY A 187 -46.12 -14.62 2.65
C GLY A 187 -44.77 -14.47 1.98
N ARG A 188 -44.60 -13.40 1.20
CA ARG A 188 -43.38 -13.08 0.46
C ARG A 188 -42.70 -11.85 1.05
N LEU A 189 -41.43 -11.99 1.42
CA LEU A 189 -40.55 -10.89 1.75
C LEU A 189 -39.80 -10.44 0.50
N ASP A 190 -39.94 -9.17 0.15
CA ASP A 190 -39.14 -8.51 -0.88
C ASP A 190 -38.14 -7.59 -0.20
N VAL A 191 -36.86 -7.70 -0.57
CA VAL A 191 -35.80 -6.81 -0.13
C VAL A 191 -35.12 -6.23 -1.35
N LYS A 192 -34.97 -4.92 -1.41
CA LYS A 192 -34.37 -4.20 -2.54
C LYS A 192 -33.24 -3.30 -2.05
N ASP A 193 -32.06 -3.50 -2.63
CA ASP A 193 -30.93 -2.58 -2.53
C ASP A 193 -30.65 -1.98 -3.92
N LYS A 194 -29.85 -0.91 -4.01
CA LYS A 194 -29.72 -0.04 -5.19
C LYS A 194 -29.69 -0.76 -6.56
N ASN A 195 -29.06 -1.94 -6.65
CA ASN A 195 -28.96 -2.74 -7.88
C ASN A 195 -29.43 -4.21 -7.73
N GLU A 196 -29.97 -4.62 -6.57
CA GLU A 196 -30.26 -6.02 -6.27
C GLU A 196 -31.64 -6.20 -5.65
N THR A 197 -32.31 -7.31 -5.96
CA THR A 197 -33.62 -7.65 -5.38
C THR A 197 -33.60 -9.10 -4.92
N ALA A 198 -33.94 -9.29 -3.66
CA ALA A 198 -34.14 -10.59 -3.04
C ALA A 198 -35.62 -10.83 -2.80
N LYS A 199 -36.08 -12.05 -3.07
CA LYS A 199 -37.44 -12.51 -2.77
C LYS A 199 -37.35 -13.78 -1.94
N VAL A 200 -38.00 -13.79 -0.79
CA VAL A 200 -38.04 -14.97 0.10
C VAL A 200 -39.48 -15.27 0.47
N TYR A 201 -39.92 -16.51 0.23
CA TYR A 201 -41.27 -16.97 0.51
C TYR A 201 -41.28 -17.80 1.79
N PHE A 202 -42.20 -17.50 2.68
CA PHE A 202 -42.37 -18.12 3.99
C PHE A 202 -43.72 -18.82 4.12
N VAL A 203 -43.71 -19.95 4.82
CA VAL A 203 -44.91 -20.69 5.24
C VAL A 203 -44.76 -21.03 6.72
N ASP A 204 -45.69 -20.58 7.56
CA ASP A 204 -45.65 -20.73 9.03
C ASP A 204 -44.29 -20.30 9.63
N GLY A 205 -43.73 -19.20 9.13
CA GLY A 205 -42.42 -18.68 9.55
C GLY A 205 -41.21 -19.43 8.98
N THR A 206 -41.40 -20.50 8.19
CA THR A 206 -40.30 -21.26 7.59
C THR A 206 -40.04 -20.81 6.15
N PRO A 207 -38.80 -20.47 5.76
CA PRO A 207 -38.47 -20.14 4.37
C PRO A 207 -38.56 -21.38 3.47
N MET A 208 -39.37 -21.30 2.41
CA MET A 208 -39.59 -22.38 1.45
C MET A 208 -38.84 -22.17 0.14
N HIS A 209 -38.76 -20.92 -0.30
CA HIS A 209 -38.12 -20.53 -1.55
C HIS A 209 -37.42 -19.20 -1.37
N ALA A 210 -36.24 -19.07 -1.94
CA ALA A 210 -35.51 -17.81 -2.00
C ALA A 210 -34.87 -17.65 -3.38
N GLU A 211 -34.86 -16.40 -3.86
CA GLU A 211 -34.32 -15.99 -5.14
C GLU A 211 -33.63 -14.64 -4.97
N LEU A 212 -32.39 -14.55 -5.44
CA LEU A 212 -31.56 -13.35 -5.44
C LEU A 212 -30.77 -13.29 -6.75
N LYS A 213 -31.17 -12.43 -7.70
CA LYS A 213 -30.59 -12.35 -9.05
C LYS A 213 -30.38 -13.73 -9.71
N ASP A 214 -29.15 -14.25 -9.69
CA ASP A 214 -28.73 -15.52 -10.30
C ASP A 214 -28.51 -16.65 -9.28
N VAL A 215 -28.72 -16.36 -7.98
CA VAL A 215 -28.54 -17.28 -6.85
C VAL A 215 -29.91 -17.63 -6.28
N GLY A 216 -30.16 -18.90 -6.00
CA GLY A 216 -31.44 -19.37 -5.47
C GLY A 216 -31.29 -20.40 -4.37
N GLY A 217 -32.31 -20.52 -3.53
CA GLY A 217 -32.34 -21.47 -2.41
C GLY A 217 -31.53 -21.00 -1.21
N ASP A 218 -30.84 -21.93 -0.55
CA ASP A 218 -30.12 -21.66 0.71
C ASP A 218 -29.10 -20.52 0.58
N ASP A 219 -28.35 -20.49 -0.52
CA ASP A 219 -27.31 -19.47 -0.78
C ASP A 219 -27.90 -18.05 -0.87
N ALA A 220 -29.10 -17.91 -1.44
CA ALA A 220 -29.79 -16.62 -1.55
C ALA A 220 -30.21 -16.09 -0.17
N VAL A 221 -30.60 -16.98 0.75
CA VAL A 221 -30.91 -16.60 2.14
C VAL A 221 -29.65 -16.18 2.89
N ILE A 222 -28.56 -16.95 2.76
CA ILE A 222 -27.26 -16.65 3.39
C ILE A 222 -26.72 -15.31 2.89
N GLU A 223 -26.80 -15.06 1.59
CA GLU A 223 -26.36 -13.79 0.99
C GLU A 223 -27.19 -12.60 1.47
N LEU A 224 -28.52 -12.75 1.53
CA LEU A 224 -29.42 -11.73 2.09
C LEU A 224 -29.08 -11.38 3.55
N ILE A 225 -28.65 -12.34 4.36
CA ILE A 225 -28.23 -12.11 5.75
C ILE A 225 -27.01 -11.16 5.82
N THR A 226 -26.18 -11.13 4.77
CA THR A 226 -25.00 -10.25 4.72
C THR A 226 -25.30 -8.82 4.28
N TRP A 227 -26.55 -8.50 3.91
CA TRP A 227 -26.94 -7.15 3.48
C TRP A 227 -27.06 -6.20 4.67
N THR A 228 -26.44 -5.02 4.53
CA THR A 228 -26.43 -3.95 5.54
C THR A 228 -27.29 -2.75 5.16
N THR A 229 -27.67 -2.64 3.88
CA THR A 229 -28.50 -1.56 3.32
C THR A 229 -29.60 -2.14 2.45
N GLY A 230 -30.75 -1.46 2.38
CA GLY A 230 -31.86 -1.83 1.51
C GLY A 230 -33.22 -1.62 2.17
N GLU A 231 -34.24 -1.41 1.35
CA GLU A 231 -35.62 -1.35 1.82
C GLU A 231 -36.24 -2.76 1.78
N PHE A 232 -37.15 -3.06 2.70
CA PHE A 232 -37.88 -4.33 2.70
C PHE A 232 -39.39 -4.13 2.80
N ARG A 233 -40.15 -5.04 2.20
CA ARG A 233 -41.61 -5.13 2.33
C ARG A 233 -42.06 -6.59 2.42
N PHE A 234 -42.99 -6.87 3.31
CA PHE A 234 -43.61 -8.18 3.46
C PHE A 234 -45.04 -8.16 2.93
N TRP A 235 -45.33 -9.09 2.02
CA TRP A 235 -46.63 -9.28 1.39
C TRP A 235 -47.28 -10.54 1.97
N PRO A 236 -48.38 -10.42 2.73
CA PRO A 236 -49.05 -11.58 3.33
C PRO A 236 -49.73 -12.45 2.27
N ASP A 237 -49.95 -13.73 2.61
CA ASP A 237 -50.74 -14.70 1.83
C ASP A 237 -50.22 -15.00 0.41
N GLU A 238 -48.99 -14.59 0.11
CA GLU A 238 -48.29 -15.00 -1.09
C GLU A 238 -47.61 -16.35 -0.91
N THR A 239 -47.87 -17.26 -1.85
CA THR A 239 -47.34 -18.62 -1.85
C THR A 239 -46.59 -18.90 -3.13
N THR A 240 -45.71 -19.90 -3.09
CA THR A 240 -44.91 -20.33 -4.24
C THR A 240 -44.99 -21.86 -4.36
N PRO A 241 -45.06 -22.40 -5.59
CA PRO A 241 -45.00 -23.84 -5.82
C PRO A 241 -43.57 -24.39 -5.73
N HIS A 242 -42.56 -23.52 -5.66
CA HIS A 242 -41.15 -23.92 -5.63
C HIS A 242 -40.66 -24.13 -4.21
N GLN A 243 -39.86 -25.17 -3.99
CA GLN A 243 -39.14 -25.41 -2.74
C GLN A 243 -37.65 -25.50 -3.04
N THR A 244 -36.94 -24.38 -2.88
CA THR A 244 -35.49 -24.32 -3.13
C THR A 244 -34.68 -24.25 -1.85
N VAL A 245 -35.29 -23.82 -0.74
CA VAL A 245 -34.64 -23.79 0.56
C VAL A 245 -34.80 -25.16 1.22
N LYS A 246 -33.68 -25.78 1.58
CA LYS A 246 -33.62 -27.13 2.14
C LYS A 246 -33.09 -27.13 3.57
N ARG A 247 -32.27 -26.14 3.92
CA ARG A 247 -31.66 -26.02 5.25
C ARG A 247 -32.58 -25.27 6.23
N ARG A 248 -32.38 -25.52 7.51
CA ARG A 248 -33.06 -24.75 8.58
C ARG A 248 -32.52 -23.33 8.62
N LEU A 249 -33.43 -22.36 8.83
CA LEU A 249 -33.09 -20.95 8.91
C LEU A 249 -32.04 -20.67 9.99
N ASP A 250 -32.12 -21.30 11.16
CA ASP A 250 -31.14 -21.10 12.25
C ASP A 250 -29.70 -21.41 11.81
N ALA A 251 -29.51 -22.48 11.02
CA ALA A 251 -28.19 -22.86 10.53
C ALA A 251 -27.67 -21.85 9.49
N MET A 252 -28.57 -21.34 8.62
CA MET A 252 -28.23 -20.31 7.63
C MET A 252 -27.94 -18.96 8.30
N LEU A 253 -28.67 -18.62 9.37
CA LEU A 253 -28.42 -17.42 10.18
C LEU A 253 -27.04 -17.46 10.83
N MET A 254 -26.66 -18.58 11.46
CA MET A 254 -25.34 -18.71 12.08
C MET A 254 -24.21 -18.57 11.04
N GLU A 255 -24.37 -19.17 9.88
CA GLU A 255 -23.40 -19.07 8.77
C GLU A 255 -23.34 -17.65 8.20
N GLY A 256 -24.49 -17.04 7.90
CA GLY A 256 -24.58 -15.70 7.34
C GLY A 256 -24.08 -14.61 8.29
N VAL A 257 -24.37 -14.71 9.60
CA VAL A 257 -23.84 -13.79 10.62
C VAL A 257 -22.32 -13.92 10.72
N THR A 258 -21.80 -15.14 10.72
CA THR A 258 -20.34 -15.36 10.73
C THR A 258 -19.68 -14.74 9.50
N LEU A 259 -20.28 -14.93 8.32
CA LEU A 259 -19.79 -14.35 7.06
C LEU A 259 -19.85 -12.82 7.06
N LEU A 260 -20.91 -12.23 7.63
CA LEU A 260 -21.07 -10.79 7.80
C LEU A 260 -19.98 -10.20 8.70
N ASP A 261 -19.70 -10.83 9.84
CA ASP A 261 -18.64 -10.39 10.76
C ASP A 261 -17.25 -10.47 10.12
N GLN A 262 -16.99 -11.54 9.36
CA GLN A 262 -15.76 -11.67 8.58
C GLN A 262 -15.63 -10.59 7.50
N SER A 263 -16.72 -10.26 6.79
CA SER A 263 -16.73 -9.16 5.80
C SER A 263 -16.39 -7.83 6.46
N LYS A 264 -17.03 -7.51 7.59
CA LYS A 264 -16.76 -6.29 8.37
C LYS A 264 -15.32 -6.22 8.86
N TYR A 265 -14.75 -7.35 9.28
CA TYR A 265 -13.34 -7.41 9.67
C TYR A 265 -12.42 -7.07 8.50
N LEU A 266 -12.68 -7.61 7.31
CA LEU A 266 -11.91 -7.29 6.10
C LEU A 266 -12.03 -5.81 5.70
N GLU A 267 -13.23 -5.24 5.81
CA GLU A 267 -13.46 -3.80 5.60
C GLU A 267 -12.66 -2.96 6.60
N SER A 268 -12.65 -3.35 7.89
CA SER A 268 -11.83 -2.68 8.93
C SER A 268 -10.32 -2.82 8.70
N ALA A 269 -9.90 -3.87 8.00
CA ALA A 269 -8.52 -4.08 7.56
C ALA A 269 -8.18 -3.30 6.27
N ASN A 270 -9.07 -2.40 5.83
CA ASN A 270 -8.92 -1.55 4.65
C ASN A 270 -8.84 -2.34 3.33
N LEU A 271 -9.41 -3.55 3.28
CA LEU A 271 -9.42 -4.36 2.06
C LEU A 271 -10.37 -3.75 1.01
N LYS A 272 -9.80 -3.27 -0.08
CA LYS A 272 -10.52 -2.85 -1.29
C LYS A 272 -10.17 -3.75 -2.48
N MET A 273 -10.91 -3.62 -3.56
CA MET A 273 -10.62 -4.34 -4.81
C MET A 273 -9.27 -3.90 -5.41
N GLU A 274 -8.90 -2.62 -5.28
CA GLU A 274 -7.58 -2.12 -5.66
C GLU A 274 -6.44 -2.45 -4.68
N SER A 275 -6.74 -2.92 -3.46
CA SER A 275 -5.72 -3.20 -2.46
C SER A 275 -4.83 -4.36 -2.88
N ILE A 276 -3.56 -4.32 -2.46
CA ILE A 276 -2.58 -5.37 -2.72
C ILE A 276 -2.39 -6.20 -1.46
N LEU A 277 -2.30 -7.51 -1.66
CA LEU A 277 -2.05 -8.46 -0.59
C LEU A 277 -0.55 -8.78 -0.55
N VAL A 278 0.09 -8.65 0.61
CA VAL A 278 1.50 -8.96 0.80
C VAL A 278 1.67 -10.09 1.81
N LYS A 279 2.45 -11.10 1.44
CA LYS A 279 2.85 -12.19 2.33
C LYS A 279 3.81 -11.65 3.39
N ARG A 280 3.47 -11.81 4.66
CA ARG A 280 4.38 -11.45 5.78
C ARG A 280 5.49 -12.48 5.99
N MET A 281 5.32 -13.70 5.48
CA MET A 281 6.29 -14.78 5.60
C MET A 281 6.55 -15.40 4.23
N SER A 282 7.82 -15.61 3.89
CA SER A 282 8.21 -16.33 2.68
C SER A 282 8.42 -17.81 3.03
N VAL A 283 7.54 -18.66 2.49
CA VAL A 283 7.61 -20.13 2.51
C VAL A 283 7.43 -20.74 3.91
N ILE A 284 6.25 -21.32 4.13
CA ILE A 284 5.92 -22.13 5.30
C ILE A 284 5.68 -23.56 4.78
N SER A 285 6.16 -24.58 5.50
CA SER A 285 5.81 -25.98 5.21
C SER A 285 4.30 -26.20 5.40
N GLU A 286 3.66 -27.11 4.65
CA GLU A 286 2.21 -27.34 4.75
C GLU A 286 1.73 -27.63 6.19
N SER A 287 2.55 -28.36 6.96
CA SER A 287 2.30 -28.67 8.38
C SER A 287 2.29 -27.42 9.27
N GLU A 288 3.25 -26.50 9.07
CA GLU A 288 3.33 -25.28 9.85
C GLU A 288 2.26 -24.25 9.44
N PHE A 289 1.88 -24.23 8.15
CA PHE A 289 0.78 -23.41 7.66
C PHE A 289 -0.55 -23.85 8.28
N ALA A 290 -0.79 -25.17 8.31
CA ALA A 290 -1.96 -25.75 8.97
C ALA A 290 -2.00 -25.40 10.47
N SER A 291 -0.86 -25.49 11.18
CA SER A 291 -0.78 -25.15 12.61
C SER A 291 -1.13 -23.68 12.90
N LYS A 292 -0.73 -22.74 12.04
CA LYS A 292 -1.09 -21.32 12.19
C LYS A 292 -2.58 -21.08 11.95
N LEU A 293 -3.15 -21.74 10.96
CA LEU A 293 -4.57 -21.65 10.61
C LEU A 293 -5.51 -22.31 11.63
N GLN A 294 -5.01 -23.16 12.54
CA GLN A 294 -5.82 -23.73 13.63
C GLN A 294 -6.48 -22.68 14.54
N LYS A 295 -5.93 -21.45 14.56
CA LYS A 295 -6.50 -20.33 15.34
C LYS A 295 -7.62 -19.58 14.60
N GLY A 296 -7.80 -19.84 13.31
CA GLY A 296 -8.80 -19.20 12.46
C GLY A 296 -10.13 -19.97 12.39
N ALA A 297 -11.01 -19.54 11.49
CA ALA A 297 -12.26 -20.22 11.18
C ALA A 297 -12.01 -21.64 10.61
N PRO A 298 -12.89 -22.63 10.90
CA PRO A 298 -12.71 -24.02 10.52
C PRO A 298 -12.96 -24.25 9.02
N ILE A 299 -11.99 -23.87 8.19
CA ILE A 299 -12.03 -23.99 6.73
C ILE A 299 -10.96 -25.01 6.30
N ALA A 300 -11.23 -25.74 5.22
CA ALA A 300 -10.24 -26.63 4.62
C ALA A 300 -8.94 -25.87 4.29
N VAL A 301 -7.79 -26.47 4.62
CA VAL A 301 -6.47 -25.83 4.46
C VAL A 301 -6.12 -25.64 2.98
N LYS A 302 -6.55 -26.57 2.11
CA LYS A 302 -6.19 -26.59 0.70
C LYS A 302 -6.61 -25.34 -0.09
N PRO A 303 -7.88 -24.88 -0.07
CA PRO A 303 -8.27 -23.62 -0.71
C PRO A 303 -7.52 -22.39 -0.19
N GLN A 304 -7.22 -22.36 1.11
CA GLN A 304 -6.49 -21.27 1.74
C GLN A 304 -5.04 -21.22 1.26
N MET A 305 -4.40 -22.39 1.11
CA MET A 305 -3.04 -22.51 0.59
C MET A 305 -2.96 -22.11 -0.88
N GLU A 306 -3.87 -22.61 -1.72
CA GLU A 306 -3.94 -22.24 -3.14
C GLU A 306 -4.13 -20.72 -3.31
N PHE A 307 -4.99 -20.10 -2.51
CA PHE A 307 -5.14 -18.65 -2.53
C PHE A 307 -3.89 -17.92 -2.05
N PHE A 308 -3.26 -18.40 -0.97
CA PHE A 308 -2.02 -17.84 -0.47
C PHE A 308 -0.91 -17.91 -1.54
N GLU A 309 -0.78 -19.01 -2.27
CA GLU A 309 0.22 -19.15 -3.34
C GLU A 309 0.06 -18.09 -4.44
N LEU A 310 -1.17 -17.74 -4.81
CA LEU A 310 -1.48 -16.72 -5.82
C LEU A 310 -1.06 -15.29 -5.42
N ILE A 311 -0.84 -15.03 -4.13
CA ILE A 311 -0.42 -13.72 -3.64
C ILE A 311 1.05 -13.48 -3.99
N ASP A 312 1.30 -12.62 -4.96
CA ASP A 312 2.63 -12.25 -5.47
C ASP A 312 3.18 -10.94 -4.87
N GLY A 313 2.38 -10.24 -4.06
CA GLY A 313 2.73 -8.92 -3.51
C GLY A 313 2.66 -7.78 -4.51
N ARG A 314 2.07 -7.99 -5.70
CA ARG A 314 2.06 -7.03 -6.82
C ARG A 314 0.67 -6.89 -7.46
N SER A 315 -0.02 -8.01 -7.66
CA SER A 315 -1.37 -8.05 -8.22
C SER A 315 -2.37 -7.44 -7.23
N THR A 316 -3.31 -6.65 -7.73
CA THR A 316 -4.43 -6.18 -6.91
C THR A 316 -5.30 -7.35 -6.49
N PHE A 317 -6.10 -7.18 -5.44
CA PHE A 317 -7.07 -8.17 -5.03
C PHE A 317 -8.04 -8.52 -6.17
N TYR A 318 -8.44 -7.51 -6.95
CA TYR A 318 -9.23 -7.69 -8.17
C TYR A 318 -8.53 -8.61 -9.20
N ASP A 319 -7.24 -8.42 -9.46
CA ASP A 319 -6.48 -9.25 -10.41
C ASP A 319 -6.36 -10.71 -9.94
N ILE A 320 -6.26 -10.93 -8.63
CA ILE A 320 -6.22 -12.28 -8.04
C ILE A 320 -7.57 -12.98 -8.26
N LEU A 321 -8.68 -12.29 -8.00
CA LEU A 321 -10.03 -12.82 -8.26
C LEU A 321 -10.31 -13.01 -9.75
N ARG A 322 -9.69 -12.21 -10.62
CA ARG A 322 -9.77 -12.42 -12.08
C ARG A 322 -9.07 -13.71 -12.52
N LYS A 323 -7.93 -14.04 -11.91
CA LYS A 323 -7.19 -15.30 -12.19
C LYS A 323 -7.93 -16.52 -11.64
N LYS A 324 -8.52 -16.41 -10.44
CA LYS A 324 -9.33 -17.45 -9.82
C LYS A 324 -10.67 -16.84 -9.39
N PRO A 325 -11.69 -16.90 -10.26
CA PRO A 325 -13.03 -16.40 -9.93
C PRO A 325 -13.57 -17.16 -8.72
N MET A 326 -13.93 -16.42 -7.68
CA MET A 326 -14.51 -16.97 -6.45
C MET A 326 -15.64 -16.06 -5.99
N LYS A 327 -16.67 -16.65 -5.39
CA LYS A 327 -17.78 -15.90 -4.81
C LYS A 327 -17.40 -15.28 -3.47
N LYS A 328 -18.14 -14.25 -3.04
CA LYS A 328 -17.95 -13.60 -1.72
C LYS A 328 -17.96 -14.60 -0.57
N ALA A 329 -18.90 -15.56 -0.60
CA ALA A 329 -18.98 -16.62 0.39
C ALA A 329 -17.74 -17.54 0.47
N GLU A 330 -16.97 -17.64 -0.62
CA GLU A 330 -15.79 -18.51 -0.70
C GLU A 330 -14.50 -17.78 -0.29
N TYR A 331 -14.29 -16.56 -0.80
CA TYR A 331 -13.03 -15.85 -0.57
C TYR A 331 -12.99 -15.11 0.78
N VAL A 332 -14.12 -14.65 1.32
CA VAL A 332 -14.15 -13.88 2.57
C VAL A 332 -13.62 -14.71 3.74
N PRO A 333 -14.06 -15.96 3.96
CA PRO A 333 -13.54 -16.78 5.06
C PRO A 333 -12.04 -17.09 4.92
N ILE A 334 -11.57 -17.30 3.67
CA ILE A 334 -10.15 -17.53 3.38
C ILE A 334 -9.31 -16.31 3.74
N LEU A 335 -9.69 -15.12 3.25
CA LEU A 335 -8.96 -13.89 3.51
C LEU A 335 -8.99 -13.50 4.99
N PHE A 336 -10.13 -13.70 5.65
CA PHE A 336 -10.26 -13.48 7.08
C PHE A 336 -9.22 -14.28 7.85
N ASN A 337 -9.08 -15.58 7.57
CA ASN A 337 -8.06 -16.42 8.20
C ASN A 337 -6.63 -15.95 7.87
N LEU A 338 -6.34 -15.66 6.61
CA LEU A 338 -5.00 -15.24 6.19
C LEU A 338 -4.56 -13.92 6.86
N ILE A 339 -5.48 -12.98 7.03
CA ILE A 339 -5.20 -11.68 7.66
C ILE A 339 -5.22 -11.78 9.19
N SER A 340 -6.23 -12.42 9.78
CA SER A 340 -6.34 -12.58 11.25
C SER A 340 -5.21 -13.43 11.83
N CYS A 341 -4.75 -14.46 11.12
CA CYS A 341 -3.57 -15.24 11.52
C CYS A 341 -2.23 -14.54 11.20
N GLY A 342 -2.25 -13.34 10.62
CA GLY A 342 -1.07 -12.52 10.33
C GLY A 342 -0.19 -13.05 9.20
N LEU A 343 -0.71 -13.92 8.34
CA LEU A 343 0.00 -14.50 7.19
C LEU A 343 0.07 -13.50 6.03
N VAL A 344 -0.98 -12.70 5.87
CA VAL A 344 -1.15 -11.70 4.81
C VAL A 344 -1.45 -10.34 5.42
N GLN A 345 -0.93 -9.29 4.79
CA GLN A 345 -1.24 -7.91 5.11
C GLN A 345 -1.83 -7.21 3.88
N VAL A 346 -2.85 -6.39 4.11
CA VAL A 346 -3.42 -5.48 3.11
C VAL A 346 -2.56 -4.23 3.05
N THR A 347 -2.20 -3.80 1.84
CA THR A 347 -1.51 -2.52 1.58
C THR A 347 -2.14 -1.82 0.39
N ASP A 348 -2.35 -0.51 0.50
CA ASP A 348 -2.80 0.34 -0.61
C ASP A 348 -1.61 0.95 -1.37
N GLN A 349 -0.42 0.88 -0.78
CA GLN A 349 0.80 1.20 -1.50
C GLN A 349 1.19 -0.02 -2.32
N GLN A 350 1.20 0.11 -3.65
CA GLN A 350 2.04 -0.72 -4.51
C GLN A 350 3.39 -0.81 -3.80
N ALA A 351 3.77 -2.02 -3.39
CA ALA A 351 5.04 -2.22 -2.74
C ALA A 351 6.07 -1.53 -3.61
N ARG A 352 6.66 -0.43 -3.11
CA ARG A 352 7.78 0.27 -3.75
C ARG A 352 9.02 -0.62 -3.66
N SER A 353 8.91 -1.88 -4.03
CA SER A 353 10.02 -2.56 -4.67
C SER A 353 10.19 -1.85 -5.98
N GLY A 354 11.13 -0.89 -6.03
CA GLY A 354 11.72 -0.41 -7.27
C GLY A 354 12.34 -1.60 -7.99
N ASN A 355 11.51 -2.43 -8.61
CA ASN A 355 11.97 -3.53 -9.42
C ASN A 355 12.47 -2.89 -10.72
N LEU A 356 13.78 -2.77 -10.86
CA LEU A 356 14.48 -2.41 -12.10
C LEU A 356 13.98 -3.21 -13.34
N ARG A 357 13.25 -4.32 -13.10
CA ARG A 357 12.53 -5.10 -14.11
C ARG A 357 11.48 -4.30 -14.89
N SER A 358 10.81 -3.31 -14.28
CA SER A 358 9.84 -2.46 -15.00
C SER A 358 10.51 -1.48 -15.98
N LEU A 359 11.82 -1.26 -15.85
CA LEU A 359 12.64 -0.50 -16.79
C LEU A 359 13.24 -1.37 -17.92
N GLY A 360 12.88 -2.66 -18.00
CA GLY A 360 13.44 -3.57 -19.02
C GLY A 360 14.92 -3.90 -18.83
N ILE A 361 15.49 -3.63 -17.65
CA ILE A 361 16.87 -3.97 -17.33
C ILE A 361 16.99 -5.48 -17.19
N ASP A 362 17.83 -6.07 -18.04
CA ASP A 362 18.11 -7.51 -18.04
C ASP A 362 18.73 -7.94 -16.71
N GLU A 363 18.06 -8.87 -16.04
CA GLU A 363 18.47 -9.44 -14.76
C GLU A 363 19.85 -10.11 -14.86
N ALA A 364 20.22 -10.63 -16.04
CA ALA A 364 21.54 -11.22 -16.25
C ALA A 364 22.68 -10.19 -16.16
N THR A 365 22.43 -8.94 -16.58
CA THR A 365 23.40 -7.84 -16.46
C THR A 365 23.61 -7.45 -15.01
N LEU A 366 22.53 -7.35 -14.23
CA LEU A 366 22.62 -7.06 -12.80
C LEU A 366 23.32 -8.19 -12.04
N GLN A 367 23.01 -9.45 -12.37
CA GLN A 367 23.68 -10.62 -11.80
C GLN A 367 25.19 -10.62 -12.12
N SER A 368 25.58 -10.19 -13.32
CA SER A 368 27.00 -10.04 -13.69
C SER A 368 27.71 -9.04 -12.77
N VAL A 369 27.11 -7.89 -12.48
CA VAL A 369 27.68 -6.91 -11.54
C VAL A 369 27.77 -7.51 -10.13
N THR A 370 26.68 -8.10 -9.63
CA THR A 370 26.67 -8.73 -8.29
C THR A 370 27.73 -9.83 -8.17
N LYS A 371 27.98 -10.59 -9.24
CA LYS A 371 29.00 -11.64 -9.27
C LYS A 371 30.42 -11.11 -9.01
N HIS A 372 30.73 -9.89 -9.44
CA HIS A 372 32.04 -9.25 -9.20
C HIS A 372 32.16 -8.66 -7.79
N LEU A 373 31.04 -8.24 -7.20
CA LEU A 373 31.02 -7.69 -5.84
C LEU A 373 31.10 -8.79 -4.76
N VAL A 374 30.79 -10.03 -5.11
CA VAL A 374 30.66 -11.16 -4.17
C VAL A 374 31.70 -12.25 -4.43
N ARG A 375 32.35 -12.74 -3.37
CA ARG A 375 33.26 -13.89 -3.46
C ARG A 375 32.44 -15.18 -3.61
N GLN A 376 32.62 -15.90 -4.70
CA GLN A 376 31.82 -17.09 -5.07
C GLN A 376 31.90 -18.23 -4.02
N GLU A 377 33.04 -18.36 -3.36
CA GLU A 377 33.27 -19.41 -2.37
C GLU A 377 32.41 -19.21 -1.11
N THR A 378 32.18 -17.96 -0.70
CA THR A 378 31.49 -17.63 0.56
C THR A 378 30.11 -17.01 0.37
N GLY A 379 29.82 -16.46 -0.80
CA GLY A 379 28.53 -15.82 -1.12
C GLY A 379 28.30 -14.46 -0.46
N ILE A 380 29.38 -13.78 -0.04
CA ILE A 380 29.33 -12.46 0.62
C ILE A 380 30.24 -11.45 -0.09
N LEU A 381 30.08 -10.17 0.22
CA LEU A 381 30.81 -9.07 -0.42
C LEU A 381 32.34 -9.24 -0.27
N THR A 382 33.08 -8.88 -1.31
CA THR A 382 34.54 -8.75 -1.24
C THR A 382 34.94 -7.57 -0.36
N TYR A 383 36.17 -7.56 0.16
CA TYR A 383 36.65 -6.47 1.02
C TYR A 383 36.56 -5.08 0.35
N PRO A 384 36.99 -4.88 -0.91
CA PRO A 384 36.82 -3.59 -1.57
C PRO A 384 35.35 -3.19 -1.77
N ALA A 385 34.48 -4.14 -2.12
CA ALA A 385 33.05 -3.87 -2.28
C ALA A 385 32.41 -3.50 -0.95
N PHE A 386 32.77 -4.18 0.14
CA PHE A 386 32.30 -3.87 1.49
C PHE A 386 32.69 -2.46 1.92
N LEU A 387 33.96 -2.07 1.74
CA LEU A 387 34.43 -0.72 2.07
C LEU A 387 33.70 0.36 1.25
N TYR A 388 33.49 0.13 -0.05
CA TYR A 388 32.72 1.04 -0.88
C TYR A 388 31.31 1.26 -0.32
N PHE A 389 30.60 0.18 0.04
CA PHE A 389 29.26 0.33 0.61
C PHE A 389 29.25 0.96 2.01
N LEU A 390 30.30 0.73 2.81
CA LEU A 390 30.46 1.38 4.10
C LEU A 390 30.62 2.89 3.93
N GLU A 391 31.43 3.33 2.97
CA GLU A 391 31.58 4.75 2.62
C GLU A 391 30.25 5.34 2.14
N GLN A 392 29.50 4.63 1.30
CA GLN A 392 28.17 5.09 0.86
C GLN A 392 27.18 5.23 2.02
N GLU A 393 27.20 4.31 2.99
CA GLU A 393 26.33 4.41 4.18
C GLU A 393 26.77 5.55 5.11
N TYR A 394 28.08 5.77 5.23
CA TYR A 394 28.61 6.93 5.96
C TYR A 394 28.16 8.25 5.33
N LEU A 395 28.20 8.38 4.00
CA LEU A 395 27.67 9.55 3.30
C LEU A 395 26.15 9.72 3.57
N ARG A 396 25.38 8.64 3.63
CA ARG A 396 23.95 8.75 4.00
C ARG A 396 23.75 9.30 5.40
N TYR A 397 24.59 8.91 6.35
CA TYR A 397 24.60 9.51 7.67
C TYR A 397 25.01 11.00 7.60
N GLU A 398 26.06 11.35 6.87
CA GLU A 398 26.54 12.74 6.78
C GLU A 398 25.50 13.71 6.20
N TYR A 399 24.79 13.29 5.14
CA TYR A 399 23.82 14.15 4.46
C TYR A 399 22.39 14.08 5.03
N PHE A 400 21.98 12.93 5.56
CA PHE A 400 20.59 12.71 6.00
C PHE A 400 20.45 12.39 7.49
N ASN A 401 21.56 12.32 8.23
CA ASN A 401 21.60 11.96 9.64
C ASN A 401 20.95 10.60 9.94
N PHE A 402 21.02 9.68 8.98
CA PHE A 402 20.52 8.31 9.16
C PHE A 402 21.54 7.48 9.94
N PRO A 403 21.21 7.02 11.16
CA PRO A 403 22.16 6.28 11.98
C PRO A 403 22.41 4.89 11.37
N PHE A 404 23.61 4.38 11.51
CA PHE A 404 23.92 3.01 11.11
C PHE A 404 24.87 2.38 12.12
N SER A 405 24.91 1.07 12.13
CA SER A 405 25.84 0.31 12.97
C SER A 405 26.74 -0.59 12.14
N LEU A 406 27.99 -0.68 12.59
CA LEU A 406 29.00 -1.56 12.05
C LEU A 406 29.27 -2.68 13.06
N VAL A 407 29.20 -3.91 12.60
CA VAL A 407 29.60 -5.09 13.37
C VAL A 407 30.81 -5.70 12.69
N VAL A 408 31.93 -5.83 13.41
CA VAL A 408 33.12 -6.55 12.94
C VAL A 408 33.24 -7.83 13.76
N PHE A 409 33.40 -8.97 13.10
CA PHE A 409 33.42 -10.25 13.78
C PHE A 409 34.40 -11.25 13.17
N SER A 410 34.89 -12.15 14.01
CA SER A 410 35.79 -13.25 13.64
C SER A 410 35.19 -14.58 14.05
N LEU A 411 35.32 -15.60 13.22
CA LEU A 411 34.89 -16.96 13.50
C LEU A 411 36.09 -17.91 13.45
N GLY A 412 36.17 -18.80 14.42
CA GLY A 412 37.24 -19.79 14.50
C GLY A 412 36.77 -21.09 15.14
N HIS A 413 37.62 -22.10 15.09
CA HIS A 413 37.40 -23.37 15.75
C HIS A 413 38.53 -23.68 16.72
N ARG A 414 38.17 -24.24 17.87
CA ARG A 414 39.10 -24.73 18.87
C ARG A 414 38.84 -26.21 19.10
N ARG A 415 39.82 -27.06 18.76
CA ARG A 415 39.75 -28.53 18.89
C ARG A 415 39.85 -29.05 20.33
N GLN A 416 40.51 -28.30 21.22
CA GLN A 416 40.68 -28.67 22.65
C GLN A 416 40.53 -27.43 23.54
N ALA A 417 39.94 -27.57 24.72
CA ALA A 417 39.82 -26.47 25.68
C ALA A 417 41.21 -25.88 26.03
N GLY A 418 41.40 -24.58 25.76
CA GLY A 418 42.69 -23.90 25.93
C GLY A 418 43.65 -23.97 24.72
N GLY A 419 43.31 -24.68 23.65
CA GLY A 419 44.09 -24.74 22.42
C GLY A 419 44.02 -23.46 21.57
N GLN A 420 44.93 -23.35 20.60
CA GLN A 420 44.93 -22.25 19.62
C GLN A 420 43.62 -22.23 18.81
N VAL A 421 43.16 -21.02 18.48
CA VAL A 421 41.97 -20.82 17.65
C VAL A 421 42.40 -20.91 16.20
N GLU A 422 41.88 -21.90 15.48
CA GLU A 422 42.15 -22.12 14.07
C GLU A 422 41.08 -21.44 13.22
N ALA A 423 41.50 -20.92 12.06
CA ALA A 423 40.57 -20.35 11.10
C ALA A 423 39.62 -21.43 10.55
N LEU A 424 38.37 -21.04 10.32
CA LEU A 424 37.40 -21.96 9.72
C LEU A 424 37.75 -22.28 8.27
N GLN A 425 37.53 -23.53 7.88
CA GLN A 425 37.61 -23.94 6.48
C GLN A 425 36.56 -23.22 5.63
N ILE A 426 36.85 -23.03 4.34
CA ILE A 426 36.00 -22.26 3.43
C ILE A 426 34.55 -22.75 3.37
N LEU A 427 34.32 -24.08 3.46
CA LEU A 427 32.97 -24.66 3.45
C LEU A 427 32.19 -24.34 4.74
N ALA A 428 32.88 -24.33 5.89
CA ALA A 428 32.29 -23.94 7.16
C ALA A 428 31.97 -22.44 7.18
N VAL A 429 32.84 -21.59 6.61
CA VAL A 429 32.58 -20.17 6.41
C VAL A 429 31.36 -19.97 5.52
N LYS A 430 31.28 -20.65 4.37
CA LYS A 430 30.13 -20.55 3.45
C LYS A 430 28.81 -20.86 4.17
N ARG A 431 28.76 -21.94 4.94
CA ARG A 431 27.57 -22.33 5.72
C ARG A 431 27.24 -21.32 6.82
N ALA A 432 28.25 -20.79 7.52
CA ALA A 432 28.04 -19.73 8.51
C ALA A 432 27.43 -18.48 7.86
N MET A 433 27.98 -18.04 6.72
CA MET A 433 27.48 -16.87 5.99
C MET A 433 26.05 -17.08 5.45
N GLN A 434 25.72 -18.29 5.00
CA GLN A 434 24.35 -18.64 4.59
C GLN A 434 23.36 -18.53 5.77
N ARG A 435 23.74 -19.03 6.95
CA ARG A 435 22.90 -18.89 8.16
C ARG A 435 22.73 -17.44 8.58
N ILE A 436 23.80 -16.66 8.58
CA ILE A 436 23.73 -15.22 8.89
C ILE A 436 22.80 -14.51 7.88
N SER A 437 22.85 -14.89 6.61
CA SER A 437 22.01 -14.32 5.55
C SER A 437 20.52 -14.57 5.75
N LEU A 438 20.12 -15.64 6.46
CA LEU A 438 18.72 -15.92 6.82
C LEU A 438 18.22 -15.10 8.01
N VAL A 439 19.13 -14.62 8.86
CA VAL A 439 18.79 -13.86 10.10
C VAL A 439 18.82 -12.36 9.88
N LYS A 440 19.74 -11.87 9.04
CA LYS A 440 19.86 -10.45 8.69
C LYS A 440 18.74 -10.01 7.75
N ARG A 441 18.48 -8.70 7.68
CA ARG A 441 17.55 -8.10 6.72
C ARG A 441 18.16 -8.10 5.30
N PRO A 442 17.35 -8.04 4.23
CA PRO A 442 17.87 -7.92 2.87
C PRO A 442 18.76 -6.70 2.64
N ILE A 443 18.47 -5.58 3.33
CA ILE A 443 19.24 -4.33 3.25
C ILE A 443 20.56 -4.35 4.01
N ASP A 444 20.74 -5.31 4.94
CA ASP A 444 21.97 -5.42 5.73
C ASP A 444 23.08 -6.00 4.84
N LEU A 445 24.27 -5.42 4.89
CA LEU A 445 25.37 -5.77 3.98
C LEU A 445 26.42 -6.59 4.72
N LEU A 446 26.65 -7.82 4.26
CA LEU A 446 27.61 -8.77 4.83
C LEU A 446 28.81 -8.91 3.89
N GLY A 447 30.02 -8.72 4.41
CA GLY A 447 31.25 -8.76 3.62
C GLY A 447 32.46 -9.29 4.36
N HIS A 448 33.49 -9.62 3.59
CA HIS A 448 34.83 -9.90 4.10
C HIS A 448 35.47 -8.63 4.65
N TYR A 449 36.14 -8.76 5.79
CA TYR A 449 36.90 -7.68 6.41
C TYR A 449 38.30 -8.21 6.69
N GLU A 450 39.32 -7.72 5.99
CA GLU A 450 40.68 -8.27 6.08
C GLU A 450 40.75 -9.79 5.80
N THR A 451 41.69 -10.52 6.42
CA THR A 451 42.03 -11.90 6.04
C THR A 451 41.11 -12.95 6.64
N PHE A 452 40.74 -12.82 7.92
CA PHE A 452 39.95 -13.80 8.66
C PHE A 452 38.74 -13.19 9.37
N ASP A 453 38.49 -11.91 9.16
CA ASP A 453 37.38 -11.21 9.76
C ASP A 453 36.29 -10.94 8.72
N PHE A 454 35.12 -10.65 9.26
CA PHE A 454 33.92 -10.37 8.51
C PHE A 454 33.28 -9.14 9.13
N ALA A 455 32.46 -8.46 8.33
CA ALA A 455 31.77 -7.30 8.83
C ALA A 455 30.35 -7.20 8.27
N LEU A 456 29.48 -6.59 9.06
CA LEU A 456 28.07 -6.36 8.76
C LEU A 456 27.77 -4.88 8.92
N ILE A 457 27.22 -4.27 7.87
CA ILE A 457 26.66 -2.91 7.90
C ILE A 457 25.16 -3.04 8.13
N LEU A 458 24.66 -2.31 9.12
CA LEU A 458 23.25 -2.28 9.52
C LEU A 458 22.70 -0.87 9.32
N PRO A 459 22.14 -0.57 8.14
CA PRO A 459 21.48 0.70 7.88
C PRO A 459 20.33 0.95 8.85
N ASN A 460 20.13 2.23 9.20
CA ASN A 460 19.04 2.69 10.08
C ASN A 460 18.89 1.86 11.37
N SER A 461 20.02 1.54 12.00
CA SER A 461 20.08 0.67 13.19
C SER A 461 21.10 1.21 14.19
N ASN A 462 20.72 1.22 15.47
CA ASN A 462 21.60 1.63 16.57
C ASN A 462 22.45 0.45 17.11
N ALA A 463 23.46 0.77 17.92
CA ALA A 463 24.41 -0.23 18.43
C ALA A 463 23.74 -1.31 19.29
N LYS A 464 22.67 -0.97 20.02
CA LYS A 464 21.90 -1.94 20.82
C LYS A 464 21.18 -2.96 19.94
N ALA A 465 20.53 -2.50 18.86
CA ALA A 465 19.88 -3.38 17.89
C ALA A 465 20.90 -4.27 17.16
N ALA A 466 22.06 -3.70 16.82
CA ALA A 466 23.17 -4.43 16.23
C ALA A 466 23.73 -5.52 17.17
N ALA A 467 23.86 -5.23 18.46
CA ALA A 467 24.25 -6.21 19.46
C ALA A 467 23.21 -7.33 19.63
N ALA A 468 21.91 -6.99 19.62
CA ALA A 468 20.83 -7.98 19.65
C ALA A 468 20.84 -8.90 18.41
N LEU A 469 21.08 -8.36 17.21
CA LEU A 469 21.29 -9.18 16.01
C LEU A 469 22.54 -10.06 16.12
N SER A 470 23.65 -9.53 16.63
CA SER A 470 24.89 -10.29 16.82
C SER A 470 24.69 -11.47 17.77
N ASN A 471 23.94 -11.30 18.87
CA ASN A 471 23.60 -12.41 19.78
C ASN A 471 22.76 -13.48 19.07
N ARG A 472 21.72 -13.08 18.32
CA ARG A 472 20.91 -14.04 17.53
C ARG A 472 21.76 -14.79 16.49
N ILE A 473 22.72 -14.12 15.87
CA ILE A 473 23.67 -14.77 14.94
C ILE A 473 24.48 -15.83 15.69
N VAL A 474 25.00 -15.52 16.88
CA VAL A 474 25.75 -16.47 17.70
C VAL A 474 24.90 -17.70 18.03
N ASP A 475 23.64 -17.52 18.41
CA ASP A 475 22.73 -18.62 18.73
C ASP A 475 22.52 -19.54 17.52
N VAL A 476 22.19 -18.96 16.36
CA VAL A 476 21.95 -19.71 15.10
C VAL A 476 23.22 -20.42 14.59
N LEU A 477 24.41 -19.85 14.82
CA LEU A 477 25.66 -20.52 14.48
C LEU A 477 25.95 -21.73 15.38
N LYS A 478 25.49 -21.71 16.64
CA LYS A 478 25.68 -22.79 17.63
C LYS A 478 24.65 -23.91 17.51
N GLU A 479 23.46 -23.64 16.96
CA GLU A 479 22.37 -24.63 16.84
C GLU A 479 22.76 -25.91 16.11
N ALA A 480 23.65 -25.83 15.12
CA ALA A 480 24.08 -26.97 14.34
C ALA A 480 25.55 -26.86 13.88
N PRO A 481 26.29 -27.97 13.72
CA PRO A 481 27.67 -27.93 13.26
C PRO A 481 27.82 -27.28 11.88
N LEU A 482 28.90 -26.53 11.69
CA LEU A 482 29.20 -25.87 10.41
C LEU A 482 29.86 -26.84 9.41
N SER A 483 30.57 -27.87 9.87
CA SER A 483 31.10 -28.95 9.04
C SER A 483 30.93 -30.30 9.77
N ALA A 484 30.99 -31.41 9.03
CA ALA A 484 30.82 -32.75 9.60
C ALA A 484 31.94 -33.12 10.60
N GLU A 485 33.11 -32.51 10.46
CA GLU A 485 34.29 -32.74 11.29
C GLU A 485 34.40 -31.75 12.48
N MET A 486 33.48 -30.80 12.59
CA MET A 486 33.54 -29.72 13.58
C MET A 486 32.53 -29.96 14.70
N ASP A 487 33.02 -30.04 15.94
CA ASP A 487 32.17 -30.00 17.13
C ASP A 487 31.59 -28.57 17.29
N PRO A 488 30.25 -28.41 17.34
CA PRO A 488 29.61 -27.12 17.62
C PRO A 488 30.15 -26.42 18.87
N ARG A 489 30.57 -27.18 19.89
CA ARG A 489 31.09 -26.62 21.16
C ARG A 489 32.47 -25.98 21.01
N GLY A 490 33.21 -26.35 19.97
CA GLY A 490 34.50 -25.77 19.66
C GLY A 490 34.40 -24.50 18.81
N LEU A 491 33.20 -24.00 18.47
CA LEU A 491 33.05 -22.74 17.74
C LEU A 491 33.43 -21.57 18.65
N VAL A 492 34.43 -20.80 18.23
CA VAL A 492 34.89 -19.57 18.86
C VAL A 492 34.42 -18.41 18.00
N PHE A 493 33.86 -17.39 18.64
CA PHE A 493 33.41 -16.19 17.95
C PHE A 493 33.87 -14.95 18.71
N ALA A 494 34.05 -13.86 17.98
CA ALA A 494 34.27 -12.55 18.57
C ALA A 494 33.50 -11.53 17.75
N PHE A 495 32.66 -10.72 18.40
CA PHE A 495 31.81 -9.71 17.78
C PHE A 495 32.05 -8.36 18.47
N GLY A 496 32.48 -7.37 17.69
CA GLY A 496 32.60 -5.98 18.09
C GLY A 496 31.57 -5.12 17.38
N VAL A 497 30.81 -4.32 18.13
CA VAL A 497 29.72 -3.49 17.61
C VAL A 497 30.02 -2.02 17.86
N ALA A 498 29.91 -1.18 16.84
CA ALA A 498 29.98 0.27 16.97
C ALA A 498 28.85 0.92 16.16
N GLY A 499 28.21 1.95 16.71
CA GLY A 499 27.14 2.70 16.04
C GLY A 499 27.48 4.16 15.84
N VAL A 500 26.99 4.74 14.74
CA VAL A 500 27.01 6.18 14.49
C VAL A 500 25.62 6.74 14.79
N PRO A 501 25.47 7.86 15.53
CA PRO A 501 26.52 8.74 16.07
C PRO A 501 27.07 8.34 17.46
N GLU A 502 26.49 7.32 18.10
CA GLU A 502 26.68 7.06 19.54
C GLU A 502 28.11 6.68 19.96
N ASP A 503 28.85 5.96 19.12
CA ASP A 503 30.20 5.44 19.40
C ASP A 503 31.28 6.16 18.56
N GLY A 504 30.91 7.18 17.80
CA GLY A 504 31.81 7.96 16.94
C GLY A 504 31.09 8.53 15.72
N GLN A 505 31.50 9.72 15.27
CA GLN A 505 30.93 10.38 14.08
C GLN A 505 31.83 10.28 12.85
N GLU A 506 33.11 9.94 13.01
CA GLU A 506 34.06 9.78 11.91
C GLU A 506 34.22 8.30 11.56
N LEU A 507 34.31 8.00 10.26
CA LEU A 507 34.40 6.62 9.76
C LEU A 507 35.61 5.85 10.30
N ASP A 508 36.77 6.50 10.37
CA ASP A 508 38.00 5.89 10.89
C ASP A 508 37.89 5.54 12.37
N LYS A 509 37.28 6.44 13.17
CA LYS A 509 37.02 6.21 14.59
C LYS A 509 36.04 5.05 14.78
N LEU A 510 34.98 4.98 13.97
CA LEU A 510 34.02 3.89 14.00
C LEU A 510 34.67 2.53 13.73
N LEU A 511 35.50 2.45 12.68
CA LEU A 511 36.22 1.22 12.31
C LEU A 511 37.19 0.76 13.41
N ASN A 512 37.95 1.69 13.98
CA ASN A 512 38.87 1.40 15.07
C ASN A 512 38.12 0.96 16.33
N ALA A 513 37.00 1.61 16.66
CA ALA A 513 36.18 1.27 17.81
C ALA A 513 35.55 -0.13 17.68
N ALA A 514 35.00 -0.47 16.50
CA ALA A 514 34.46 -1.81 16.24
C ALA A 514 35.56 -2.90 16.29
N ARG A 515 36.76 -2.60 15.77
CA ARG A 515 37.91 -3.51 15.83
C ARG A 515 38.38 -3.75 17.26
N ALA A 516 38.52 -2.70 18.07
CA ALA A 516 38.88 -2.80 19.47
C ALA A 516 37.83 -3.61 20.26
N ALA A 517 36.53 -3.38 19.99
CA ALA A 517 35.43 -4.16 20.54
C ALA A 517 35.53 -5.65 20.22
N ARG A 518 35.84 -5.99 18.96
CA ARG A 518 36.07 -7.37 18.54
C ARG A 518 37.27 -8.00 19.25
N ASP A 519 38.37 -7.27 19.41
CA ASP A 519 39.56 -7.82 20.06
C ASP A 519 39.35 -8.08 21.56
N SER A 520 38.57 -7.24 22.25
CA SER A 520 38.09 -7.53 23.60
C SER A 520 37.14 -8.75 23.63
N SER A 521 36.29 -8.88 22.61
CA SER A 521 35.38 -10.03 22.44
C SER A 521 36.13 -11.36 22.26
N LYS A 522 37.33 -11.36 21.66
CA LYS A 522 38.17 -12.59 21.56
C LYS A 522 38.51 -13.17 22.93
N GLN A 523 38.68 -12.33 23.96
CA GLN A 523 38.99 -12.76 25.33
C GLN A 523 37.72 -13.15 26.09
N THR A 524 36.66 -12.36 25.97
CA THR A 524 35.43 -12.51 26.76
C THR A 524 34.41 -13.50 26.17
N GLN A 525 34.53 -13.82 24.87
CA GLN A 525 33.61 -14.69 24.13
C GLN A 525 32.14 -14.25 24.19
N ARG A 526 31.91 -12.93 24.30
CA ARG A 526 30.59 -12.29 24.26
C ARG A 526 30.59 -11.15 23.24
N VAL A 527 29.42 -10.74 22.77
CA VAL A 527 29.28 -9.54 21.95
C VAL A 527 29.68 -8.32 22.80
N VAL A 528 30.58 -7.48 22.29
CA VAL A 528 31.07 -6.27 22.99
C VAL A 528 30.68 -5.02 22.19
N LEU A 529 30.10 -4.03 22.87
CA LEU A 529 29.83 -2.72 22.29
C LEU A 529 31.04 -1.80 22.47
N ALA A 530 31.35 -0.98 21.46
CA ALA A 530 32.48 -0.06 21.47
C ALA A 530 32.49 0.89 22.68
N ARG A 531 31.34 1.44 23.07
CA ARG A 531 31.22 2.26 24.29
C ARG A 531 31.64 1.57 25.59
N GLU A 532 31.55 0.24 25.67
CA GLU A 532 31.98 -0.49 26.88
C GLU A 532 33.49 -0.42 27.08
N ILE A 533 34.25 -0.20 25.98
CA ILE A 533 35.71 -0.07 26.00
C ILE A 533 36.11 1.39 26.14
N MET A 534 35.40 2.31 25.51
CA MET A 534 35.71 3.74 25.60
C MET A 534 35.35 4.35 26.96
N GLY A 535 34.42 3.73 27.70
CA GLY A 535 34.01 4.15 29.05
C GLY A 535 34.79 3.49 30.19
N SER A 536 35.71 2.57 29.88
CA SER A 536 36.60 1.87 30.81
C SER A 536 38.03 2.37 30.68
#